data_AF-A0A1H3EDF9-F1
#
_entry.id   AF-A0A1H3EDF9-F1
#
_cell.length_a   1.000
_cell.length_b   1.000
_cell.length_c   1.000
_cell.angle_alpha   90.00
_cell.angle_beta   90.00
_cell.angle_gamma   90.00
#
_symmetry.space_group_name_H-M   'P 1'
#
loop_
_entity.id
_entity.type
_entity.pdbx_description
1 polymer ?
#
loop_
_entity_poly.entity_id
_entity_poly.type
_entity_poly.pdbx_seq_one_letter_code
_entity_poly.pdbx_strand_id
1 'polypeptide(L)'
;MEPNVVSETPTETASSDDDQSDRDRIDDWAHYLVSNAEDASALTFADVDGAADARSFLDATDFSSQTIYVERHLVDECFRQRLCWVRWTENNIETDYARILRDADVACEANAQVAVTYLIRLPVTLEPGQINSYSSGSGGGPCPRPDDATPEGNAS
;
A
#
# COMPACT_ATOMS: atom_id res chain seq x y z
N MET A 1 24.06 4.00 -62.12
CA MET A 1 22.73 3.74 -62.73
C MET A 1 22.12 2.65 -61.89
N GLU A 2 21.38 3.02 -60.86
CA GLU A 2 20.85 2.10 -59.85
C GLU A 2 19.58 1.40 -60.36
N PRO A 3 19.42 0.09 -60.06
CA PRO A 3 18.18 -0.64 -60.28
C PRO A 3 17.31 -0.77 -59.01
N ASN A 4 16.00 -0.64 -59.23
CA ASN A 4 14.85 -1.35 -58.66
C ASN A 4 14.74 -1.71 -57.15
N VAL A 5 13.74 -1.07 -56.52
CA VAL A 5 12.68 -1.50 -55.57
C VAL A 5 12.81 -2.86 -54.87
N VAL A 6 12.76 -2.85 -53.52
CA VAL A 6 12.07 -3.85 -52.67
C VAL A 6 11.62 -3.24 -51.33
N SER A 7 10.49 -3.79 -50.88
CA SER A 7 9.62 -3.61 -49.72
C SER A 7 10.22 -3.28 -48.34
N GLU A 8 9.36 -2.67 -47.53
CA GLU A 8 9.54 -2.28 -46.13
C GLU A 8 9.70 -3.46 -45.17
N THR A 9 10.33 -3.16 -44.02
CA THR A 9 10.63 -3.95 -42.80
C THR A 9 11.75 -4.99 -42.93
N PRO A 10 12.73 -5.00 -42.00
CA PRO A 10 12.47 -5.23 -40.56
C PRO A 10 13.32 -4.38 -39.61
N THR A 11 12.85 -4.20 -38.37
CA THR A 11 13.72 -4.26 -37.18
C THR A 11 12.86 -4.66 -35.99
N GLU A 12 12.93 -5.95 -35.66
CA GLU A 12 12.70 -6.44 -34.30
C GLU A 12 13.44 -5.52 -33.34
N THR A 13 12.71 -4.69 -32.61
CA THR A 13 13.20 -4.18 -31.33
C THR A 13 12.56 -5.06 -30.28
N ALA A 14 13.32 -6.03 -29.79
CA ALA A 14 13.01 -6.72 -28.55
C ALA A 14 12.99 -5.65 -27.45
N SER A 15 11.82 -5.10 -27.15
CA SER A 15 11.63 -4.38 -25.89
C SER A 15 11.71 -5.43 -24.80
N SER A 16 12.68 -5.26 -23.93
CA SER A 16 12.91 -6.09 -22.75
C SER A 16 11.72 -5.90 -21.80
N ASP A 17 10.75 -6.81 -21.90
CA ASP A 17 9.51 -6.85 -21.10
C ASP A 17 9.72 -7.40 -19.66
N ASP A 18 10.97 -7.52 -19.21
CA ASP A 18 11.26 -8.13 -17.90
C ASP A 18 11.27 -7.12 -16.74
N ASP A 19 11.37 -5.80 -16.97
CA ASP A 19 11.37 -4.77 -15.90
C ASP A 19 9.97 -4.14 -15.63
N GLN A 20 9.04 -4.29 -16.59
CA GLN A 20 7.67 -3.78 -16.46
C GLN A 20 6.81 -4.68 -15.56
N SER A 21 7.04 -5.99 -15.64
CA SER A 21 6.21 -6.99 -14.95
C SER A 21 6.29 -6.92 -13.42
N ASP A 22 7.36 -6.37 -12.85
CA ASP A 22 7.48 -6.16 -11.39
C ASP A 22 6.82 -4.85 -10.93
N ARG A 23 6.68 -3.86 -11.82
CA ARG A 23 5.95 -2.60 -11.53
C ARG A 23 4.45 -2.77 -11.70
N ASP A 24 4.03 -3.59 -12.67
CA ASP A 24 2.63 -3.97 -12.88
C ASP A 24 2.09 -4.89 -11.75
N ARG A 25 2.95 -5.50 -10.93
CA ARG A 25 2.57 -6.34 -9.76
C ARG A 25 2.26 -5.55 -8.50
N ILE A 26 2.63 -4.26 -8.47
CA ILE A 26 2.04 -3.32 -7.53
C ILE A 26 0.87 -2.69 -8.29
N ASP A 27 -0.20 -3.48 -8.49
CA ASP A 27 -1.54 -2.90 -8.51
C ASP A 27 -1.60 -1.91 -7.35
N ASP A 28 -2.20 -0.74 -7.55
CA ASP A 28 -2.10 0.49 -6.73
C ASP A 28 -2.15 0.28 -5.20
N TRP A 29 -2.62 -0.89 -4.74
CA TRP A 29 -2.58 -1.36 -3.37
C TRP A 29 -2.33 -2.87 -3.22
N ALA A 30 -1.38 -3.26 -2.36
CA ALA A 30 -1.12 -4.64 -1.96
C ALA A 30 -1.48 -4.88 -0.48
N HIS A 31 -2.11 -6.03 -0.20
CA HIS A 31 -2.69 -6.37 1.09
C HIS A 31 -2.24 -7.76 1.56
N TYR A 32 -1.83 -7.88 2.81
CA TYR A 32 -1.44 -9.16 3.42
C TYR A 32 -1.91 -9.24 4.87
N LEU A 33 -2.13 -10.46 5.36
CA LEU A 33 -2.39 -10.72 6.76
C LEU A 33 -1.30 -11.60 7.33
N VAL A 34 -0.82 -11.22 8.50
CA VAL A 34 0.11 -11.98 9.32
C VAL A 34 -0.69 -12.42 10.54
N SER A 35 -1.14 -13.67 10.53
CA SER A 35 -2.03 -14.20 11.57
C SER A 35 -1.30 -15.04 12.60
N ASN A 36 -0.02 -15.35 12.37
CA ASN A 36 0.79 -16.18 13.26
C ASN A 36 2.28 -15.80 13.22
N ALA A 37 3.05 -16.38 14.15
CA ALA A 37 4.48 -16.10 14.27
C ALA A 37 5.33 -16.65 13.11
N GLU A 38 4.88 -17.72 12.44
CA GLU A 38 5.57 -18.26 11.26
C GLU A 38 5.50 -17.26 10.10
N ASP A 39 4.30 -16.74 9.80
CA ASP A 39 4.10 -15.68 8.82
C ASP A 39 4.98 -14.46 9.12
N ALA A 40 5.01 -14.03 10.39
CA ALA A 40 5.80 -12.89 10.82
C ALA A 40 7.30 -13.11 10.60
N SER A 41 7.79 -14.32 10.87
CA SER A 41 9.19 -14.69 10.69
C SER A 41 9.61 -14.82 9.22
N ALA A 42 8.66 -15.05 8.31
CA ALA A 42 8.90 -15.12 6.87
C ALA A 42 9.06 -13.75 6.22
N LEU A 43 8.71 -12.66 6.92
CA LEU A 43 8.81 -11.31 6.39
C LEU A 43 10.27 -10.84 6.28
N THR A 44 10.58 -10.22 5.15
CA THR A 44 11.86 -9.55 4.90
C THR A 44 11.67 -8.04 4.87
N PHE A 45 12.61 -7.31 5.45
CA PHE A 45 12.57 -5.86 5.51
C PHE A 45 13.71 -5.26 4.70
N ALA A 46 13.38 -4.25 3.90
CA ALA A 46 14.38 -3.41 3.26
C ALA A 46 15.20 -2.63 4.31
N ASP A 47 16.40 -2.19 3.93
CA ASP A 47 17.24 -1.33 4.76
C ASP A 47 16.75 0.12 4.70
N VAL A 48 15.72 0.41 5.49
CA VAL A 48 15.06 1.71 5.56
C VAL A 48 14.82 2.13 7.01
N ASP A 49 14.69 3.43 7.23
CA ASP A 49 14.25 3.96 8.51
C ASP A 49 12.90 3.35 8.91
N GLY A 50 12.83 2.82 10.14
CA GLY A 50 11.64 2.12 10.66
C GLY A 50 11.68 0.60 10.51
N ALA A 51 12.64 0.00 9.80
CA ALA A 51 12.75 -1.46 9.69
C ALA A 51 12.97 -2.14 11.06
N ALA A 52 13.71 -1.51 11.97
CA ALA A 52 13.89 -2.02 13.33
C ALA A 52 12.59 -1.94 14.16
N ASP A 53 11.86 -0.82 14.04
CA ASP A 53 10.58 -0.63 14.73
C ASP A 53 9.52 -1.60 14.23
N ALA A 54 9.47 -1.86 12.92
CA ALA A 54 8.55 -2.82 12.32
C ALA A 54 8.79 -4.25 12.83
N ARG A 55 10.07 -4.67 12.95
CA ARG A 55 10.41 -5.96 13.57
C ARG A 55 9.98 -6.01 15.03
N SER A 56 10.33 -4.99 15.83
CA SER A 56 9.92 -4.93 17.23
C SER A 56 8.39 -4.92 17.40
N PHE A 57 7.67 -4.32 16.46
CA PHE A 57 6.21 -4.29 16.46
C PHE A 57 5.60 -5.67 16.22
N LEU A 58 6.16 -6.45 15.30
CA LEU A 58 5.77 -7.85 15.07
C LEU A 58 6.10 -8.72 16.30
N ASP A 59 7.30 -8.60 16.86
CA ASP A 59 7.75 -9.38 18.02
C ASP A 59 6.86 -9.12 19.26
N ALA A 60 6.34 -7.90 19.39
CA ALA A 60 5.44 -7.51 20.47
C ALA A 60 3.96 -7.86 20.23
N THR A 61 3.64 -8.60 19.17
CA THR A 61 2.26 -8.96 18.80
C THR A 61 1.89 -10.34 19.36
N ASP A 62 0.75 -10.41 20.05
CA ASP A 62 0.18 -11.67 20.51
C ASP A 62 -0.78 -12.24 19.46
N PHE A 63 -0.26 -13.11 18.58
CA PHE A 63 -1.04 -13.71 17.50
C PHE A 63 -2.18 -14.64 17.95
N SER A 64 -2.26 -14.99 19.24
CA SER A 64 -3.41 -15.75 19.76
C SER A 64 -4.67 -14.89 19.91
N SER A 65 -4.53 -13.56 19.90
CA SER A 65 -5.63 -12.61 20.08
C SER A 65 -5.58 -11.43 19.11
N GLN A 66 -4.53 -11.34 18.29
CA GLN A 66 -4.25 -10.21 17.41
C GLN A 66 -3.84 -10.70 16.02
N THR A 67 -4.03 -9.84 15.02
CA THR A 67 -3.57 -10.06 13.65
C THR A 67 -2.91 -8.79 13.16
N ILE A 68 -1.84 -8.91 12.39
CA ILE A 68 -1.26 -7.75 11.70
C ILE A 68 -1.76 -7.73 10.28
N TYR A 69 -2.48 -6.66 9.96
CA TYR A 69 -2.81 -6.31 8.59
C TYR A 69 -1.68 -5.46 8.00
N VAL A 70 -1.11 -5.95 6.91
CA VAL A 70 -0.01 -5.32 6.19
C VAL A 70 -0.53 -4.74 4.90
N GLU A 71 -0.17 -3.50 4.65
CA GLU A 71 -0.66 -2.77 3.52
C GLU A 71 0.49 -2.02 2.84
N ARG A 72 0.67 -2.19 1.53
CA ARG A 72 1.77 -1.59 0.77
C ARG A 72 1.29 -0.98 -0.52
N HIS A 73 1.72 0.25 -0.80
CA HIS A 73 1.37 0.98 -2.01
C HIS A 73 2.35 2.11 -2.28
N LEU A 74 2.19 2.77 -3.44
CA LEU A 74 3.00 3.91 -3.84
C LEU A 74 2.37 5.22 -3.37
N VAL A 75 3.21 6.15 -2.94
CA VAL A 75 2.83 7.50 -2.54
C VAL A 75 3.77 8.49 -3.20
N ASP A 76 3.23 9.59 -3.72
CA ASP A 76 4.06 10.68 -4.23
C ASP A 76 4.99 11.19 -3.12
N GLU A 77 6.29 11.30 -3.42
CA GLU A 77 7.35 11.55 -2.44
C GLU A 77 7.10 12.81 -1.60
N CYS A 78 6.52 13.85 -2.20
CA CYS A 78 6.17 15.09 -1.53
C CYS A 78 5.05 14.99 -0.49
N PHE A 79 4.43 13.82 -0.35
CA PHE A 79 3.38 13.57 0.61
C PHE A 79 3.83 12.56 1.67
N ARG A 80 3.26 12.72 2.86
CA ARG A 80 3.21 11.70 3.91
C ARG A 80 1.76 11.25 4.05
N GLN A 81 1.57 9.97 4.31
CA GLN A 81 0.26 9.45 4.65
C GLN A 81 0.14 9.19 6.15
N ARG A 82 -1.08 9.34 6.65
CA ARG A 82 -1.43 9.04 8.03
C ARG A 82 -2.71 8.23 8.04
N LEU A 83 -2.68 7.05 8.67
CA LEU A 83 -3.87 6.24 8.90
C LEU A 83 -4.87 7.03 9.76
N CYS A 84 -6.08 7.22 9.23
CA CYS A 84 -7.17 7.90 9.91
C CYS A 84 -8.04 6.91 10.67
N TRP A 85 -8.42 5.82 10.02
CA TRP A 85 -9.18 4.75 10.64
C TRP A 85 -8.91 3.42 9.93
N VAL A 86 -9.18 2.35 10.66
CA VAL A 86 -9.25 0.99 10.14
C VAL A 86 -10.54 0.35 10.64
N ARG A 87 -11.22 -0.38 9.77
CA ARG A 87 -12.43 -1.16 10.07
C ARG A 87 -12.24 -2.57 9.53
N TRP A 88 -12.85 -3.54 10.18
CA TRP A 88 -12.74 -4.93 9.76
C TRP A 88 -14.01 -5.71 10.11
N THR A 89 -14.24 -6.75 9.32
CA THR A 89 -15.17 -7.84 9.57
C THR A 89 -14.41 -9.17 9.42
N GLU A 90 -15.11 -10.30 9.49
CA GLU A 90 -14.52 -11.62 9.22
C GLU A 90 -14.11 -11.82 7.75
N ASN A 91 -14.59 -10.97 6.83
CA ASN A 91 -14.39 -11.14 5.39
C ASN A 91 -13.83 -9.89 4.66
N ASN A 92 -13.72 -8.74 5.33
CA ASN A 92 -13.34 -7.47 4.71
C ASN A 92 -12.52 -6.61 5.67
N ILE A 93 -11.53 -5.89 5.13
CA ILE A 93 -10.75 -4.87 5.85
C ILE A 93 -10.79 -3.57 5.06
N GLU A 94 -11.06 -2.47 5.76
CA GLU A 94 -11.12 -1.14 5.19
C GLU A 94 -10.18 -0.20 5.92
N THR A 95 -9.41 0.58 5.18
CA THR A 95 -8.52 1.62 5.70
C THR A 95 -8.82 2.96 5.03
N ASP A 96 -8.51 4.04 5.73
CA ASP A 96 -8.52 5.37 5.15
C ASP A 96 -7.34 6.19 5.65
N TYR A 97 -6.75 6.93 4.72
CA TYR A 97 -5.54 7.70 4.95
C TYR A 97 -5.75 9.17 4.60
N ALA A 98 -5.16 10.03 5.43
CA ALA A 98 -4.91 11.41 5.07
C ALA A 98 -3.63 11.50 4.24
N ARG A 99 -3.69 12.19 3.10
CA ARG A 99 -2.52 12.56 2.30
C ARG A 99 -2.11 13.99 2.63
N ILE A 100 -0.98 14.14 3.32
CA ILE A 100 -0.50 15.40 3.90
C ILE A 100 0.78 15.82 3.18
N LEU A 101 0.85 17.07 2.71
CA LEU A 101 2.06 17.60 2.11
C LEU A 101 3.19 17.64 3.16
N ARG A 102 4.40 17.24 2.76
CA ARG A 102 5.58 17.36 3.63
C ARG A 102 5.87 18.81 3.98
N ASP A 103 6.52 19.01 5.13
CA ASP A 103 7.05 20.30 5.53
C ASP A 103 7.99 20.86 4.45
N ALA A 104 7.98 22.19 4.27
CA ALA A 104 8.64 22.85 3.15
C ALA A 104 10.18 22.70 3.14
N ASP A 105 10.77 22.29 4.26
CA ASP A 105 12.19 22.03 4.44
C ASP A 105 12.59 20.58 4.14
N VAL A 106 11.63 19.69 3.92
CA VAL A 106 11.88 18.30 3.52
C VAL A 106 11.92 18.22 2.00
N ALA A 107 13.09 17.88 1.46
CA ALA A 107 13.26 17.67 0.02
C ALA A 107 12.37 16.53 -0.50
N CYS A 108 11.81 16.72 -1.68
CA CYS A 108 11.07 15.73 -2.44
C CYS A 108 11.12 16.07 -3.93
N GLU A 109 10.96 15.07 -4.78
CA GLU A 109 10.82 15.24 -6.22
C GLU A 109 9.35 15.16 -6.64
N ALA A 110 8.90 16.14 -7.43
CA ALA A 110 7.54 16.17 -7.92
C ALA A 110 7.30 15.00 -8.90
N ASN A 111 6.21 14.27 -8.70
CA ASN A 111 5.84 13.06 -9.46
C ASN A 111 6.78 11.86 -9.25
N ALA A 112 7.75 11.95 -8.34
CA ALA A 112 8.45 10.75 -7.86
C ALA A 112 7.54 10.01 -6.88
N GLN A 113 7.56 8.68 -6.96
CA GLN A 113 6.77 7.81 -6.08
C GLN A 113 7.69 6.97 -5.21
N VAL A 114 7.29 6.79 -3.96
CA VAL A 114 7.97 5.94 -2.99
C VAL A 114 7.02 4.87 -2.49
N ALA A 115 7.51 3.65 -2.29
CA ALA A 115 6.74 2.59 -1.66
C ALA A 115 6.63 2.84 -0.15
N VAL A 116 5.41 2.81 0.36
CA VAL A 116 5.12 2.88 1.80
C VAL A 116 4.50 1.56 2.23
N THR A 117 4.82 1.11 3.44
CA THR A 117 4.22 -0.09 4.04
C THR A 117 3.72 0.22 5.43
N TYR A 118 2.44 -0.06 5.68
CA TYR A 118 1.78 0.05 6.97
C TYR A 118 1.63 -1.33 7.59
N LEU A 119 2.00 -1.44 8.87
CA LEU A 119 1.70 -2.59 9.72
C LEU A 119 0.65 -2.14 10.74
N ILE A 120 -0.56 -2.68 10.64
CA ILE A 120 -1.72 -2.28 11.44
C ILE A 120 -2.13 -3.48 12.30
N ARG A 121 -2.00 -3.34 13.62
CA ARG A 121 -2.42 -4.38 14.57
C ARG A 121 -3.92 -4.29 14.81
N LEU A 122 -4.63 -5.34 14.44
CA LEU A 122 -6.04 -5.54 14.72
C LEU A 122 -6.18 -6.34 16.03
N PRO A 123 -7.01 -5.90 16.99
CA PRO A 123 -7.22 -6.58 18.27
C PRO A 123 -8.19 -7.77 18.14
N VAL A 124 -8.01 -8.57 17.10
CA VAL A 124 -8.78 -9.77 16.80
C VAL A 124 -7.90 -10.74 16.00
N THR A 125 -8.23 -12.02 16.05
CA THR A 125 -7.68 -13.03 15.14
C THR A 125 -8.52 -13.10 13.87
N LEU A 126 -7.95 -12.75 12.72
CA LEU A 126 -8.57 -12.93 11.41
C LEU A 126 -7.92 -14.11 10.69
N GLU A 127 -8.74 -14.94 10.06
CA GLU A 127 -8.27 -16.05 9.22
C GLU A 127 -7.98 -15.54 7.80
N PRO A 128 -6.73 -15.60 7.31
CA PRO A 128 -6.37 -15.04 6.00
C PRO A 128 -7.22 -15.58 4.84
N GLY A 129 -7.63 -16.85 4.90
CA GLY A 129 -8.47 -17.48 3.88
C GLY A 129 -9.94 -17.06 3.90
N GLN A 130 -10.41 -16.36 4.93
CA GLN A 130 -11.79 -15.86 5.02
C GLN A 130 -11.93 -14.44 4.49
N ILE A 131 -10.85 -13.64 4.54
CA ILE A 131 -10.82 -12.28 4.02
C ILE A 131 -10.75 -12.33 2.50
N ASN A 132 -11.75 -11.73 1.84
CA ASN A 132 -11.89 -11.76 0.39
C ASN A 132 -12.10 -10.37 -0.22
N SER A 133 -12.09 -9.33 0.60
CA SER A 133 -12.23 -7.94 0.18
C SER A 133 -11.31 -7.05 0.99
N TYR A 134 -10.73 -6.09 0.30
CA TYR A 134 -9.92 -5.02 0.85
C TYR A 134 -10.35 -3.72 0.19
N SER A 135 -10.39 -2.63 0.94
CA SER A 135 -10.63 -1.30 0.39
C SER A 135 -9.81 -0.28 1.15
N SER A 136 -9.22 0.64 0.41
CA SER A 136 -8.37 1.67 0.98
C SER A 136 -8.70 3.02 0.37
N GLY A 137 -9.04 3.97 1.23
CA GLY A 137 -9.27 5.36 0.90
C GLY A 137 -8.02 6.21 1.12
N SER A 138 -7.80 7.21 0.27
CA SER A 138 -6.78 8.24 0.51
C SER A 138 -7.33 9.61 0.14
N GLY A 139 -7.62 10.43 1.14
CA GLY A 139 -8.19 11.77 0.98
C GLY A 139 -7.13 12.88 0.95
N GLY A 140 -7.43 13.98 0.25
CA GLY A 140 -6.65 15.21 0.34
C GLY A 140 -7.00 15.98 1.62
N GLY A 141 -6.00 16.24 2.48
CA GLY A 141 -6.19 16.98 3.73
C GLY A 141 -6.02 16.13 5.00
N PRO A 142 -6.18 16.72 6.20
CA PRO A 142 -6.03 16.00 7.46
C PRO A 142 -7.16 15.00 7.69
N CYS A 143 -6.94 14.03 8.56
CA CYS A 143 -7.99 13.09 8.97
C CYS A 143 -9.23 13.83 9.46
N PRO A 144 -10.45 13.38 9.09
CA PRO A 144 -11.68 13.93 9.64
C PRO A 144 -11.64 13.91 11.17
N ARG A 145 -12.07 14.99 11.82
CA ARG A 145 -12.26 14.92 13.27
C ARG A 145 -13.51 14.07 13.55
N PRO A 146 -13.59 13.40 14.70
CA PRO A 146 -14.77 12.62 15.08
C PRO A 146 -16.10 13.41 14.97
N ASP A 147 -16.04 14.73 15.19
CA ASP A 147 -17.20 15.63 15.15
C ASP A 147 -17.59 16.09 13.73
N ASP A 148 -16.75 15.82 12.71
CA ASP A 148 -16.99 16.22 11.32
C ASP A 148 -17.86 15.21 10.55
N ALA A 149 -18.21 14.07 11.16
CA ALA A 149 -19.13 13.08 10.60
C ALA A 149 -20.55 13.69 10.55
N THR A 150 -20.87 14.35 9.44
CA THR A 150 -22.21 14.90 9.21
C THR A 150 -23.20 13.73 9.21
N PRO A 151 -24.22 13.71 10.07
CA PRO A 151 -25.24 12.68 10.01
C PRO A 151 -25.94 12.76 8.66
N GLU A 152 -25.93 11.65 7.93
CA GLU A 152 -26.59 11.54 6.64
C GLU A 152 -28.06 11.96 6.79
N GLY A 153 -28.41 13.07 6.14
CA GLY A 153 -29.75 13.63 6.18
C GLY A 153 -30.73 12.68 5.51
N ASN A 154 -31.71 12.19 6.27
CA ASN A 154 -32.91 11.56 5.72
C ASN A 154 -33.63 12.57 4.82
N ALA A 155 -33.49 12.42 3.51
CA ALA A 155 -34.39 13.04 2.55
C ALA A 155 -35.77 12.36 2.69
N SER A 156 -36.77 13.13 3.12
CA SER A 156 -38.20 12.77 3.05
C SER A 156 -38.80 13.23 1.73
#